data_AF-A0A0K2US93-F1
#
_entry.id   AF-A0A0K2US93-F1
#
_cell.length_a   1.000
_cell.length_b   1.000
_cell.length_c   1.000
_cell.angle_alpha   90.00
_cell.angle_beta   90.00
_cell.angle_gamma   90.00
#
_symmetry.space_group_name_H-M   'P 1'
#
loop_
_entity.id
_entity.type
_entity.pdbx_description
1 polymer ?
#
loop_
_entity_poly.entity_id
_entity_poly.type
_entity_poly.pdbx_seq_one_letter_code
_entity_poly.pdbx_strand_id
1 'polypeptide(L)'
;MFLIGKVPRFGKYVEMFKTVSETFLDFLIAYVFLFVAFALTFYLLIPSHVAFNGSLPAAFVKVLVMMLGEIEYDDLYYPEKHRIKMTGPTTNKSGWEGLIESEVEAQTFLFTAHIFVTIFIVLVSIIIMNLLFGLAVTDIQELYKTAKLHQRIQQVQLISYMESVILSPLFQYFPDFLKMFLRKVLQGVTGNYKYVKVIEPNNFQDKLLPASLKKRLWK
;
A
#
# COMPACT_ATOMS: atom_id res chain seq x y z
N MET A 1 16.27 2.14 -9.60
CA MET A 1 15.45 0.91 -9.37
C MET A 1 15.83 -0.29 -10.25
N PHE A 2 16.50 -0.13 -11.40
CA PHE A 2 16.75 -1.22 -12.37
C PHE A 2 17.74 -2.33 -11.92
N LEU A 3 18.56 -2.10 -10.88
CA LEU A 3 19.59 -3.04 -10.42
C LEU A 3 19.15 -3.95 -9.25
N ILE A 4 18.19 -3.53 -8.41
CA ILE A 4 17.72 -4.30 -7.24
C ILE A 4 16.71 -5.40 -7.64
N GLY A 5 16.00 -5.23 -8.76
CA GLY A 5 15.08 -6.24 -9.30
C GLY A 5 15.75 -7.54 -9.76
N LYS A 6 17.08 -7.54 -9.97
CA LYS A 6 17.83 -8.74 -10.39
C LYS A 6 18.13 -9.72 -9.25
N VAL A 7 17.93 -9.34 -7.99
CA VAL A 7 18.11 -10.26 -6.87
C VAL A 7 16.82 -11.08 -6.71
N PRO A 8 16.84 -12.41 -6.90
CA PRO A 8 15.63 -13.25 -6.95
C PRO A 8 14.71 -13.15 -5.73
N ARG A 9 15.28 -12.77 -4.57
CA ARG A 9 14.53 -12.55 -3.33
C ARG A 9 13.84 -11.19 -3.25
N PHE A 10 14.47 -10.12 -3.74
CA PHE A 10 13.95 -8.75 -3.63
C PHE A 10 13.08 -8.35 -4.82
N GLY A 11 13.25 -9.00 -5.98
CA GLY A 11 12.49 -8.70 -7.20
C GLY A 11 10.98 -8.72 -6.97
N LYS A 12 10.45 -9.74 -6.27
CA LYS A 12 9.03 -9.85 -5.96
C LYS A 12 8.50 -8.70 -5.09
N TYR A 13 9.28 -8.25 -4.10
CA TYR A 13 8.88 -7.15 -3.22
C TYR A 13 8.95 -5.80 -3.92
N VAL A 14 9.96 -5.59 -4.78
CA VAL A 14 10.07 -4.37 -5.59
C VAL A 14 8.93 -4.30 -6.61
N GLU A 15 8.56 -5.42 -7.23
CA GLU A 15 7.42 -5.50 -8.14
C GLU A 15 6.10 -5.20 -7.42
N MET A 16 5.86 -5.82 -6.26
CA MET A 16 4.70 -5.51 -5.43
C MET A 16 4.65 -4.03 -5.02
N PHE A 17 5.77 -3.46 -4.58
CA PHE A 17 5.85 -2.04 -4.22
C PHE A 17 5.55 -1.12 -5.40
N LYS A 18 6.10 -1.42 -6.59
CA LYS A 18 5.86 -0.62 -7.79
C LYS A 18 4.37 -0.58 -8.13
N THR A 19 3.72 -1.75 -8.19
CA THR A 19 2.29 -1.84 -8.51
C THR A 19 1.44 -1.08 -7.49
N VAL A 20 1.69 -1.28 -6.19
CA VAL A 20 0.97 -0.57 -5.12
C VAL A 20 1.22 0.93 -5.16
N SER A 21 2.44 1.36 -5.50
CA SER A 21 2.76 2.78 -5.61
C SER A 21 2.06 3.44 -6.80
N GLU A 22 1.89 2.73 -7.92
CA GLU A 22 1.16 3.23 -9.09
C GLU A 22 -0.33 3.39 -8.75
N THR A 23 -0.95 2.38 -8.13
CA THR A 23 -2.36 2.47 -7.73
C THR A 23 -2.61 3.51 -6.64
N PHE A 24 -1.69 3.66 -5.68
CA PHE A 24 -1.71 4.75 -4.71
C PHE A 24 -1.64 6.14 -5.37
N LEU A 25 -0.78 6.31 -6.39
CA LEU A 25 -0.61 7.59 -7.07
C LEU A 25 -1.86 7.96 -7.88
N ASP A 26 -2.44 7.00 -8.59
CA ASP A 26 -3.69 7.19 -9.35
C ASP A 26 -4.83 7.62 -8.42
N PHE A 27 -4.93 6.97 -7.25
CA PHE A 27 -5.86 7.36 -6.20
C PHE A 27 -5.59 8.79 -5.71
N LEU A 28 -4.34 9.13 -5.38
CA LEU A 28 -3.99 10.45 -4.88
C LEU A 28 -4.30 11.56 -5.90
N ILE A 29 -4.07 11.31 -7.19
CA ILE A 29 -4.43 12.22 -8.27
C ILE A 29 -5.96 12.40 -8.35
N ALA A 30 -6.73 11.32 -8.24
CA ALA A 30 -8.18 11.39 -8.25
C ALA A 30 -8.74 12.24 -7.11
N TYR A 31 -8.12 12.23 -5.92
CA TYR A 31 -8.57 13.00 -4.75
C TYR A 31 -7.83 14.32 -4.53
N VAL A 32 -6.94 14.73 -5.44
CA VAL A 32 -6.14 15.96 -5.24
C VAL A 32 -7.00 17.20 -5.08
N PHE A 33 -8.10 17.30 -5.84
CA PHE A 33 -9.02 18.44 -5.77
C PHE A 33 -9.70 18.55 -4.39
N LEU A 34 -9.96 17.41 -3.74
CA LEU A 34 -10.54 17.36 -2.40
C LEU A 34 -9.56 17.93 -1.38
N PHE A 35 -8.29 17.53 -1.44
CA PHE A 35 -7.25 18.03 -0.54
C PHE A 35 -7.01 19.53 -0.73
N VAL A 36 -7.02 20.01 -1.97
CA VAL A 36 -6.94 21.45 -2.26
C VAL A 36 -8.14 22.21 -1.68
N ALA A 37 -9.36 21.66 -1.79
CA ALA A 37 -10.57 22.29 -1.23
C ALA A 37 -10.49 22.42 0.30
N PHE A 38 -10.07 21.36 1.00
CA PHE A 38 -9.88 21.41 2.45
C PHE A 38 -8.71 22.33 2.86
N ALA A 39 -7.61 22.33 2.11
CA ALA A 39 -6.48 23.23 2.37
C ALA A 39 -6.89 24.70 2.27
N LEU A 40 -7.66 25.08 1.25
CA LEU A 40 -8.21 26.43 1.10
C LEU A 40 -9.23 26.75 2.20
N THR A 41 -10.06 25.78 2.57
CA THR A 41 -11.03 25.96 3.66
C THR A 41 -10.31 26.26 4.98
N PHE A 42 -9.32 25.45 5.37
CA PHE A 42 -8.57 25.67 6.62
C PHE A 42 -7.66 26.90 6.57
N TYR A 43 -7.13 27.25 5.39
CA TYR A 43 -6.41 28.51 5.19
C TYR A 43 -7.27 29.73 5.56
N LEU A 44 -8.56 29.70 5.21
CA LEU A 44 -9.50 30.79 5.54
C LEU A 44 -10.02 30.72 6.98
N LEU A 45 -10.25 29.51 7.48
CA LEU A 45 -10.99 29.29 8.72
C LEU A 45 -10.10 29.31 9.98
N ILE A 46 -8.81 28.99 9.82
CA ILE A 46 -7.83 28.81 10.90
C ILE A 46 -6.63 29.76 10.70
N PRO A 47 -6.84 31.10 10.63
CA PRO A 47 -5.76 32.04 10.33
C PRO A 47 -4.74 32.19 11.48
N SER A 48 -5.08 31.74 12.69
CA SER A 48 -4.21 31.83 13.87
C SER A 48 -3.05 30.84 13.85
N HIS A 49 -3.16 29.74 13.11
CA HIS A 49 -2.17 28.67 13.11
C HIS A 49 -1.08 28.91 12.06
N VAL A 50 0.18 28.69 12.44
CA VAL A 50 1.37 29.02 11.63
C VAL A 50 1.37 28.37 10.24
N ALA A 51 0.90 27.13 10.13
CA ALA A 51 0.84 26.42 8.84
C ALA A 51 -0.23 26.96 7.87
N PHE A 52 -1.25 27.66 8.38
CA PHE A 52 -2.36 28.19 7.58
C PHE A 52 -2.24 29.70 7.32
N ASN A 53 -1.36 30.41 8.05
CA ASN A 53 -1.11 31.85 7.83
C ASN A 53 0.12 32.12 6.93
N GLY A 54 1.08 31.20 6.87
CA GLY A 54 2.36 31.46 6.18
C GLY A 54 2.28 31.43 4.65
N SER A 55 1.89 30.28 4.08
CA SER A 55 1.82 30.10 2.62
C SER A 55 0.84 29.00 2.24
N LEU A 56 0.20 29.11 1.08
CA LEU A 56 -0.72 28.09 0.56
C LEU A 56 -0.08 26.68 0.45
N PRO A 57 1.19 26.52 0.03
CA PRO A 57 1.85 25.22 0.05
C PRO A 57 2.00 24.63 1.46
N ALA A 58 2.26 25.45 2.48
CA ALA A 58 2.36 24.98 3.86
C ALA A 58 1.00 24.47 4.37
N ALA A 59 -0.10 25.14 4.02
CA ALA A 59 -1.46 24.70 4.34
C ALA A 59 -1.78 23.36 3.68
N PHE A 60 -1.39 23.19 2.41
CA PHE A 60 -1.55 21.92 1.69
C PHE A 60 -0.76 20.78 2.36
N VAL A 61 0.50 21.02 2.72
CA VAL A 61 1.31 20.03 3.46
C VAL A 61 0.68 19.70 4.81
N LYS A 62 0.17 20.69 5.56
CA LYS A 62 -0.52 20.43 6.83
C LYS A 62 -1.76 19.55 6.62
N VAL A 63 -2.52 19.75 5.55
CA VAL A 63 -3.66 18.87 5.20
C VAL A 63 -3.21 17.45 4.87
N LEU A 64 -2.09 17.26 4.18
CA LEU A 64 -1.51 15.93 3.96
C LEU A 64 -1.07 15.26 5.27
N VAL A 65 -0.47 16.01 6.19
CA VAL A 65 -0.11 15.52 7.53
C VAL A 65 -1.36 15.13 8.32
N MET A 66 -2.40 15.96 8.27
CA MET A 66 -3.71 15.65 8.88
C MET A 66 -4.40 14.44 8.24
N MET A 67 -4.17 14.16 6.95
CA MET A 67 -4.64 12.93 6.28
C MET A 67 -4.00 11.68 6.88
N LEU A 68 -2.71 11.74 7.22
CA LEU A 68 -1.99 10.62 7.86
C LEU A 68 -2.53 10.29 9.26
N GLY A 69 -3.43 11.11 9.80
CA GLY A 69 -4.04 10.95 11.12
C GLY A 69 -3.40 11.81 12.20
N GLU A 70 -2.40 12.62 11.85
CA GLU A 70 -1.74 13.54 12.77
C GLU A 70 -2.57 14.83 12.90
N ILE A 71 -3.46 14.85 13.91
CA ILE A 71 -4.31 16.00 14.23
C ILE A 71 -3.91 16.54 15.59
N GLU A 72 -3.10 17.60 15.58
CA GLU A 72 -2.74 18.36 16.76
C GLU A 72 -3.90 19.30 17.13
N TYR A 73 -4.95 18.73 17.74
CA TYR A 73 -6.19 19.45 18.06
C TYR A 73 -5.93 20.68 18.96
N ASP A 74 -5.07 20.52 19.97
CA ASP A 74 -4.76 21.60 20.91
C ASP A 74 -4.08 22.78 20.20
N ASP A 75 -3.10 22.52 19.35
CA ASP A 75 -2.43 23.56 18.55
C ASP A 75 -3.38 24.20 17.51
N LEU A 76 -4.34 23.43 17.01
CA LEU A 76 -5.30 23.90 16.02
C LEU A 76 -6.34 24.88 16.59
N TYR A 77 -6.81 24.66 17.81
CA TYR A 77 -7.91 25.41 18.42
C TYR A 77 -7.51 26.31 19.58
N TYR A 78 -6.50 25.91 20.34
CA TYR A 78 -5.99 26.58 21.53
C TYR A 78 -4.49 26.81 21.41
N PRO A 79 -4.03 27.58 20.40
CA PRO A 79 -2.61 27.84 20.22
C PRO A 79 -2.06 28.52 21.48
N GLU A 80 -1.19 27.81 22.21
CA GLU A 80 -0.53 28.37 23.37
C GLU A 80 0.54 29.36 22.92
N LYS A 81 0.33 30.65 23.18
CA LYS A 81 1.38 31.65 23.03
C LYS A 81 2.09 31.83 24.36
N HIS A 82 3.30 31.28 24.45
CA HIS A 82 4.20 31.60 25.54
C HIS A 82 4.77 33.01 25.33
N ARG A 83 4.39 33.94 26.19
CA ARG A 83 4.98 35.29 26.22
C ARG A 83 5.87 35.38 27.45
N ILE A 84 7.09 35.87 27.25
CA ILE A 84 7.99 36.19 28.37
C ILE A 84 7.63 37.60 28.84
N LYS A 85 6.99 37.72 30.01
CA LYS A 85 6.79 39.01 30.67
C LYS A 85 8.02 39.27 31.55
N MET A 86 8.83 40.25 31.14
CA MET A 86 9.95 40.75 31.93
C MET A 86 9.41 41.80 32.90
N THR A 87 9.45 41.51 34.19
CA THR A 87 9.11 42.48 35.23
C THR A 87 10.39 43.19 35.67
N GLY A 88 10.39 44.52 35.55
CA GLY A 88 11.51 45.35 35.98
C GLY A 88 11.67 45.41 37.50
N PRO A 89 12.79 45.97 38.00
CA PRO A 89 13.05 46.08 39.42
C PRO A 89 11.92 46.86 40.12
N THR A 90 11.29 46.21 41.10
CA THR A 90 10.27 46.81 41.97
C THR A 90 10.94 47.33 43.24
N THR A 91 10.27 48.23 43.99
CA THR A 91 10.84 48.92 45.16
C THR A 91 11.46 47.98 46.22
N ASN A 92 11.09 46.71 46.20
CA ASN A 92 11.49 45.71 47.19
C ASN A 92 12.43 44.64 46.61
N LYS A 93 12.74 44.66 45.29
CA LYS A 93 13.58 43.68 44.61
C LYS A 93 14.43 44.31 43.52
N SER A 94 15.75 44.25 43.68
CA SER A 94 16.71 44.67 42.65
C SER A 94 17.05 43.48 41.74
N GLY A 95 16.27 43.30 40.67
CA GLY A 95 16.53 42.28 39.65
C GLY A 95 15.40 42.23 38.61
N TRP A 96 15.72 41.74 37.42
CA TRP A 96 14.71 41.43 36.40
C TRP A 96 14.15 40.03 36.69
N GLU A 97 12.84 39.90 36.85
CA GLU A 97 12.15 38.61 36.99
C GLU A 97 11.42 38.30 35.67
N GLY A 98 11.71 37.15 35.06
CA GLY A 98 11.03 36.68 33.85
C GLY A 98 10.00 35.61 34.19
N LEU A 99 8.72 35.88 33.91
CA LEU A 99 7.64 34.90 34.04
C LEU A 99 7.17 34.48 32.64
N ILE A 100 6.96 33.18 32.45
CA ILE A 100 6.32 32.64 31.25
C ILE A 100 4.82 32.66 31.51
N GLU A 101 4.09 33.48 30.77
CA GLU A 101 2.64 33.51 30.79
C GLU A 101 2.12 32.89 29.49
N SER A 102 1.33 31.83 29.62
CA SER A 102 0.64 31.21 28.50
C SER A 102 -0.70 31.90 28.32
N GLU A 103 -0.83 32.73 27.29
CA GLU A 103 -2.12 33.30 26.88
C GLU A 103 -2.71 32.41 25.77
N VAL A 104 -3.91 31.87 25.99
CA VAL A 104 -4.65 31.09 25.00
C VAL A 104 -5.45 32.06 24.13
N GLU A 105 -5.08 32.20 22.85
CA GLU A 105 -5.89 32.96 21.89
C GLU A 105 -7.00 32.06 21.33
N ALA A 106 -8.25 32.37 21.67
CA ALA A 106 -9.40 31.67 21.10
C ALA A 106 -9.55 31.97 19.60
N GLN A 107 -9.78 30.93 18.81
CA GLN A 107 -9.98 31.04 17.36
C GLN A 107 -11.25 31.85 17.02
N THR A 108 -11.18 32.68 15.98
CA THR A 108 -12.28 33.58 15.55
C THR A 108 -13.56 32.83 15.16
N PHE A 109 -13.43 31.64 14.60
CA PHE A 109 -14.53 30.86 14.04
C PHE A 109 -14.63 29.47 14.67
N LEU A 110 -14.88 29.44 15.98
CA LEU A 110 -14.84 28.19 16.77
C LEU A 110 -15.83 27.13 16.22
N PHE A 111 -17.13 27.45 16.12
CA PHE A 111 -18.14 26.45 15.76
C PHE A 111 -18.02 25.93 14.32
N THR A 112 -17.83 26.81 13.35
CA THR A 112 -17.67 26.42 11.95
C THR A 112 -16.40 25.61 11.73
N ALA A 113 -15.30 25.93 12.43
CA ALA A 113 -14.07 25.14 12.38
C ALA A 113 -14.25 23.72 12.89
N HIS A 114 -14.92 23.54 14.02
CA HIS A 114 -15.21 22.20 14.55
C HIS A 114 -16.00 21.35 13.55
N ILE A 115 -16.99 21.93 12.86
CA ILE A 115 -17.77 21.20 11.85
C ILE A 115 -16.88 20.78 10.68
N PHE A 116 -16.14 21.71 10.08
CA PHE A 116 -15.31 21.40 8.90
C PHE A 116 -14.17 20.43 9.23
N VAL A 117 -13.53 20.55 10.38
CA VAL A 117 -12.51 19.60 10.84
C VAL A 117 -13.10 18.23 11.12
N THR A 118 -14.30 18.15 11.72
CA THR A 118 -14.98 16.85 11.94
C THR A 118 -15.32 16.18 10.61
N ILE A 119 -15.87 16.93 9.65
CA ILE A 119 -16.16 16.41 8.30
C ILE A 119 -14.87 15.93 7.63
N PHE A 120 -13.78 16.69 7.76
CA PHE A 120 -12.46 16.30 7.25
C PHE A 120 -11.97 15.00 7.88
N ILE A 121 -12.08 14.83 9.21
CA ILE A 121 -11.68 13.59 9.90
C ILE A 121 -12.44 12.39 9.35
N VAL A 122 -13.77 12.49 9.22
CA VAL A 122 -14.60 11.38 8.75
C VAL A 122 -14.30 11.06 7.28
N LEU A 123 -14.24 12.06 6.40
CA LEU A 123 -14.06 11.83 4.97
C LEU A 123 -12.60 11.46 4.63
N VAL A 124 -11.63 12.23 5.12
CA VAL A 124 -10.24 12.12 4.71
C VAL A 124 -9.47 11.14 5.58
N SER A 125 -9.47 11.33 6.90
CA SER A 125 -8.67 10.50 7.81
C SER A 125 -9.27 9.10 8.02
N ILE A 126 -10.59 8.94 7.95
CA ILE A 126 -11.25 7.65 8.16
C ILE A 126 -11.59 6.99 6.82
N ILE A 127 -12.45 7.60 6.00
CA ILE A 127 -12.95 6.94 4.78
C ILE A 127 -11.84 6.80 3.73
N ILE A 128 -11.15 7.88 3.39
CA ILE A 128 -10.12 7.87 2.34
C ILE A 128 -8.91 7.03 2.75
N MET A 129 -8.41 7.16 3.98
CA MET A 129 -7.29 6.32 4.43
C MET A 129 -7.64 4.83 4.46
N ASN A 130 -8.84 4.46 4.93
CA ASN A 130 -9.26 3.06 4.93
C ASN A 130 -9.48 2.53 3.51
N LEU A 131 -10.00 3.35 2.59
CA LEU A 131 -10.14 2.99 1.19
C LEU A 131 -8.78 2.79 0.53
N LEU A 132 -7.83 3.69 0.80
CA LEU A 132 -6.47 3.62 0.29
C LEU A 132 -5.76 2.34 0.74
N PHE A 133 -5.79 2.03 2.05
CA PHE A 133 -5.23 0.79 2.57
C PHE A 133 -5.97 -0.45 2.04
N GLY A 134 -7.29 -0.35 1.88
CA GLY A 134 -8.13 -1.40 1.30
C GLY A 134 -7.72 -1.75 -0.13
N LEU A 135 -7.55 -0.74 -0.99
CA LEU A 135 -7.11 -0.91 -2.38
C LEU A 135 -5.70 -1.48 -2.46
N ALA A 136 -4.75 -0.93 -1.69
CA ALA A 136 -3.39 -1.43 -1.65
C ALA A 136 -3.33 -2.91 -1.22
N VAL A 137 -4.15 -3.29 -0.23
CA VAL A 137 -4.24 -4.69 0.21
C VAL A 137 -4.83 -5.59 -0.86
N THR A 138 -5.87 -5.16 -1.58
CA THR A 138 -6.46 -5.96 -2.65
C THR A 138 -5.48 -6.17 -3.80
N ASP A 139 -4.72 -5.15 -4.18
CA ASP A 139 -3.72 -5.24 -5.25
C ASP A 139 -2.58 -6.20 -4.87
N ILE A 140 -2.10 -6.14 -3.62
CA ILE A 140 -1.09 -7.08 -3.10
C ILE A 140 -1.64 -8.51 -3.10
N GLN A 141 -2.89 -8.71 -2.69
CA GLN A 141 -3.51 -10.03 -2.65
C GLN A 141 -3.67 -10.61 -4.06
N GLU A 142 -4.08 -9.81 -5.04
CA GLU A 142 -4.21 -10.22 -6.43
C GLU A 142 -2.85 -10.62 -7.02
N LEU A 143 -1.84 -9.76 -6.87
CA LEU A 143 -0.48 -10.03 -7.35
C LEU A 143 0.12 -11.29 -6.67
N TYR A 144 -0.17 -11.52 -5.39
CA TYR A 144 0.25 -12.72 -4.68
C TYR A 144 -0.43 -13.99 -5.24
N LYS A 145 -1.74 -13.94 -5.55
CA LYS A 145 -2.47 -15.05 -6.17
C LYS A 145 -1.90 -15.38 -7.54
N THR A 146 -1.67 -14.36 -8.37
CA THR A 146 -1.08 -14.53 -9.71
C THR A 146 0.33 -15.11 -9.64
N ALA A 147 1.19 -14.61 -8.74
CA ALA A 147 2.53 -15.16 -8.53
C ALA A 147 2.50 -16.63 -8.06
N LYS A 148 1.57 -16.98 -7.17
CA LYS A 148 1.41 -18.35 -6.67
C LYS A 148 0.90 -19.29 -7.76
N LEU A 149 -0.03 -18.83 -8.60
CA LEU A 149 -0.49 -19.58 -9.77
C LEU A 149 0.67 -19.81 -10.74
N HIS A 150 1.43 -18.75 -11.06
CA HIS A 150 2.58 -18.85 -11.95
C HIS A 150 3.63 -19.84 -11.43
N GLN A 151 3.90 -19.82 -10.12
CA GLN A 151 4.78 -20.79 -9.47
C GLN A 151 4.28 -22.23 -9.62
N ARG A 152 2.97 -22.48 -9.47
CA ARG A 152 2.38 -23.82 -9.67
C ARG A 152 2.48 -24.27 -11.12
N ILE A 153 2.22 -23.38 -12.08
CA ILE A 153 2.35 -23.67 -13.51
C ILE A 153 3.79 -24.07 -13.83
N GLN A 154 4.78 -23.31 -13.35
CA GLN A 154 6.19 -23.64 -13.55
C GLN A 154 6.58 -24.99 -12.95
N GLN A 155 6.05 -25.32 -11.76
CA GLN A 155 6.26 -26.64 -11.15
C GLN A 155 5.69 -27.78 -12.02
N VAL A 156 4.47 -27.61 -12.54
CA VAL A 156 3.83 -28.61 -13.41
C VAL A 156 4.56 -28.72 -14.75
N GLN A 157 4.99 -27.60 -15.34
CA GLN A 157 5.78 -27.61 -16.57
C GLN A 157 7.11 -28.33 -16.37
N LEU A 158 7.81 -28.08 -15.25
CA LEU A 158 9.05 -28.78 -14.92
C LEU A 158 8.81 -30.29 -14.80
N ILE A 159 7.75 -30.70 -14.10
CA ILE A 159 7.35 -32.11 -14.00
C ILE A 159 7.08 -32.70 -15.39
N SER A 160 6.34 -31.99 -16.24
CA SER A 160 6.02 -32.44 -17.60
C SER A 160 7.27 -32.56 -18.48
N TYR A 161 8.21 -31.63 -18.39
CA TYR A 161 9.51 -31.73 -19.08
C TYR A 161 10.28 -32.95 -18.59
N MET A 162 10.37 -33.15 -17.28
CA MET A 162 11.03 -34.33 -16.71
C MET A 162 10.37 -35.63 -17.18
N GLU A 163 9.04 -35.71 -17.18
CA GLU A 163 8.28 -36.87 -17.68
C GLU A 163 8.57 -37.12 -19.17
N SER A 164 8.59 -36.07 -20.00
CA SER A 164 8.89 -36.19 -21.42
C SER A 164 10.30 -36.72 -21.70
N VAL A 165 11.30 -36.30 -20.90
CA VAL A 165 12.68 -36.77 -21.01
C VAL A 165 12.79 -38.23 -20.59
N ILE A 166 12.13 -38.61 -19.49
CA ILE A 166 12.13 -39.98 -18.95
C ILE A 166 11.40 -40.96 -19.89
N LEU A 167 10.35 -40.51 -20.57
CA LEU A 167 9.58 -41.32 -21.53
C LEU A 167 10.19 -41.33 -22.94
N SER A 168 11.18 -40.48 -23.22
CA SER A 168 11.86 -40.45 -24.52
C SER A 168 12.84 -41.63 -24.69
N PRO A 169 13.11 -42.08 -25.94
CA PRO A 169 14.08 -43.14 -26.20
C PRO A 169 15.52 -42.78 -25.78
N LEU A 170 15.81 -41.50 -25.50
CA LEU A 170 17.09 -41.06 -24.93
C LEU A 170 17.33 -41.58 -23.50
N PHE A 171 16.27 -41.87 -22.75
CA PHE A 171 16.37 -42.39 -21.38
C PHE A 171 17.00 -43.79 -21.31
N GLN A 172 17.04 -44.52 -22.43
CA GLN A 172 17.72 -45.82 -22.49
C GLN A 172 19.24 -45.71 -22.31
N TYR A 173 19.85 -44.57 -22.67
CA TYR A 173 21.29 -44.33 -22.56
C TYR A 173 21.74 -43.84 -21.17
N PHE A 174 20.81 -43.62 -20.23
CA PHE A 174 21.16 -43.14 -18.88
C PHE A 174 21.73 -44.25 -17.97
N PRO A 175 22.64 -43.92 -17.02
CA PRO A 175 23.20 -44.87 -16.06
C PRO A 175 22.12 -45.52 -15.18
N ASP A 176 22.31 -46.80 -14.82
CA ASP A 176 21.29 -47.60 -14.12
C ASP A 176 20.93 -47.08 -12.72
N PHE A 177 21.88 -46.48 -12.00
CA PHE A 177 21.63 -45.81 -10.72
C PHE A 177 20.56 -44.70 -10.83
N LEU A 178 20.62 -43.90 -11.90
CA LEU A 178 19.71 -42.78 -12.13
C LEU A 178 18.32 -43.27 -12.55
N LYS A 179 18.25 -44.32 -13.36
CA LYS A 179 16.99 -45.00 -13.71
C LYS A 179 16.28 -45.53 -12.47
N MET A 180 17.03 -46.14 -11.55
CA MET A 180 16.47 -46.71 -10.32
C MET A 180 16.00 -45.61 -9.35
N PHE A 181 16.76 -44.52 -9.22
CA PHE A 181 16.36 -43.35 -8.42
C PHE A 181 15.09 -42.68 -8.96
N LEU A 182 15.03 -42.41 -10.27
CA LEU A 182 13.89 -41.76 -10.91
C LEU A 182 12.63 -42.64 -10.86
N ARG A 183 12.74 -43.96 -11.09
CA ARG A 183 11.61 -44.90 -10.92
C ARG A 183 11.08 -44.94 -9.49
N LYS A 184 11.93 -44.72 -8.48
CA LYS A 184 11.53 -44.68 -7.07
C LYS A 184 10.79 -43.40 -6.71
N VAL A 185 11.12 -42.29 -7.36
CA VAL A 185 10.48 -40.97 -7.13
C VAL A 185 9.18 -40.81 -7.94
N LEU A 186 9.05 -41.44 -9.11
CA LEU A 186 7.91 -41.32 -10.04
C LEU A 186 6.93 -42.50 -10.00
N GLN A 187 6.74 -43.15 -8.84
CA GLN A 187 5.92 -44.37 -8.67
C GLN A 187 4.42 -44.27 -9.05
N GLY A 188 3.96 -43.14 -9.61
CA GLY A 188 2.60 -42.97 -10.16
C GLY A 188 2.51 -42.99 -11.70
N VAL A 189 3.64 -43.03 -12.43
CA VAL A 189 3.68 -42.85 -13.89
C VAL A 189 3.77 -44.22 -14.60
N THR A 190 2.79 -45.08 -14.38
CA THR A 190 2.61 -46.34 -15.12
C THR A 190 1.49 -46.19 -16.15
N GLY A 191 1.85 -45.76 -17.36
CA GLY A 191 0.92 -45.60 -18.47
C GLY A 191 1.63 -45.21 -19.75
N ASN A 192 1.05 -45.57 -20.90
CA ASN A 192 1.57 -45.22 -22.22
C ASN A 192 1.09 -43.79 -22.55
N TYR A 193 1.69 -42.77 -21.94
CA TYR A 193 1.23 -41.38 -22.05
C TYR A 193 1.68 -40.76 -23.38
N LYS A 194 0.98 -41.09 -24.46
CA LYS A 194 1.23 -40.51 -25.79
C LYS A 194 0.67 -39.09 -25.97
N TYR A 195 -0.01 -38.54 -24.97
CA TYR A 195 -0.72 -37.26 -25.08
C TYR A 195 -0.56 -36.41 -23.81
N VAL A 196 0.37 -35.47 -23.82
CA VAL A 196 0.41 -34.35 -22.87
C VAL A 196 -0.35 -33.19 -23.54
N LYS A 197 -1.51 -32.81 -22.99
CA LYS A 197 -2.25 -31.62 -23.43
C LYS A 197 -1.88 -30.44 -22.53
N VAL A 198 -1.13 -29.50 -23.09
CA VAL A 198 -0.85 -28.21 -22.44
C VAL A 198 -2.10 -27.35 -22.58
N ILE A 199 -2.69 -26.98 -21.46
CA ILE A 199 -3.90 -26.15 -21.40
C ILE A 199 -3.51 -24.83 -20.74
N GLU A 200 -3.83 -23.72 -21.37
CA GLU A 200 -3.61 -22.41 -20.77
C GLU A 200 -4.69 -22.14 -19.71
N PRO A 201 -4.31 -21.85 -18.45
CA PRO A 201 -5.27 -21.72 -17.36
C PRO A 201 -6.25 -20.54 -17.53
N ASN A 202 -5.97 -19.60 -18.44
CA ASN A 202 -6.79 -18.40 -18.65
C ASN A 202 -7.50 -18.35 -20.02
N ASN A 203 -7.51 -19.44 -20.79
CA ASN A 203 -8.20 -19.48 -22.08
C ASN A 203 -9.62 -20.04 -21.94
N PHE A 204 -10.61 -19.15 -21.81
CA PHE A 204 -12.03 -19.50 -21.68
C PHE A 204 -12.61 -20.24 -22.91
N GLN A 205 -12.03 -20.01 -24.09
CA GLN A 205 -12.51 -20.59 -25.35
C GLN A 205 -11.91 -21.97 -25.66
N ASP A 206 -11.07 -22.51 -24.78
CA ASP A 206 -10.40 -23.76 -25.06
C ASP A 206 -11.39 -24.94 -25.12
N LYS A 207 -11.61 -25.53 -26.31
CA LYS A 207 -12.50 -26.68 -26.51
C LYS A 207 -11.90 -28.00 -26.00
N LEU A 208 -10.68 -27.98 -25.49
CA LEU A 208 -9.95 -29.19 -25.06
C LEU A 208 -10.39 -29.71 -23.69
N LEU A 209 -11.04 -28.88 -22.85
CA LEU A 209 -11.54 -29.26 -21.52
C LEU A 209 -13.00 -29.73 -21.58
N PRO A 210 -13.33 -30.92 -21.04
CA PRO A 210 -14.72 -31.38 -20.89
C PRO A 210 -15.56 -30.38 -20.07
N ALA A 211 -16.81 -30.16 -20.47
CA ALA A 211 -17.70 -29.17 -19.85
C ALA A 211 -17.92 -29.39 -18.33
N SER A 212 -17.81 -30.63 -17.86
CA SER A 212 -17.91 -30.99 -16.45
C SER A 212 -16.73 -30.52 -15.60
N LEU A 213 -15.50 -30.52 -16.15
CA LEU A 213 -14.30 -30.02 -15.49
C LEU A 213 -14.25 -28.49 -15.53
N LYS A 214 -14.72 -27.87 -16.64
CA LYS A 214 -14.90 -26.42 -16.74
C LYS A 214 -15.85 -25.84 -15.68
N LYS A 215 -16.82 -26.61 -15.19
CA LYS A 215 -17.73 -26.15 -14.14
C LYS A 215 -17.13 -26.23 -12.72
N ARG A 216 -16.08 -27.04 -12.52
CA ARG A 216 -15.47 -27.27 -11.19
C ARG A 216 -14.26 -26.40 -10.90
N LEU A 217 -13.48 -26.09 -11.91
CA LEU A 217 -12.26 -25.28 -11.79
C LEU A 217 -12.56 -23.77 -11.68
N TRP A 218 -13.79 -23.34 -11.97
CA TRP A 218 -14.24 -21.94 -12.00
C TRP A 218 -15.33 -21.63 -10.98
N LYS A 219 -15.42 -22.43 -9.90
CA LYS A 219 -16.37 -22.23 -8.79
C LYS A 219 -15.65 -21.68 -7.56
#